data_AF-W4P6R7-F1
#
_entry.id   AF-W4P6R7-F1
#
_cell.length_a   1.000
_cell.length_b   1.000
_cell.length_c   1.000
_cell.angle_alpha   90.00
_cell.angle_beta   90.00
_cell.angle_gamma   90.00
#
_symmetry.space_group_name_H-M   'P 1'
#
loop_
_entity.id
_entity.type
_entity.pdbx_description
1 polymer ?
#
loop_
_entity_poly.entity_id
_entity_poly.type
_entity_poly.pdbx_seq_one_letter_code
_entity_poly.pdbx_strand_id
1 'polypeptide(L)'
;MDIDFTIKDGRVSTKPFDIKLGEYVLNLSGSTGIDQTIDYTGKVKLPASLAGDYAKLTTLDLKIGGSFDSPKVSVDTKSMANQAVQTVADEAIGRIGKKLGLDSAATANKDSLKQKVTEKATEKVFDFLKKKLK
;
A
#
# COMPACT_ATOMS: atom_id res chain seq x y z
N MET A 1 -10.23 10.14 -21.85
CA MET A 1 -9.35 9.32 -20.99
C MET A 1 -8.78 8.28 -21.91
N ASP A 2 -7.46 8.23 -21.99
CA ASP A 2 -6.76 7.34 -22.93
C ASP A 2 -6.18 6.18 -22.12
N ILE A 3 -6.49 4.96 -22.54
CA ILE A 3 -6.05 3.73 -21.88
C ILE A 3 -5.15 2.96 -22.83
N ASP A 4 -3.90 2.78 -22.42
CA ASP A 4 -2.95 1.94 -23.14
C ASP A 4 -3.29 0.46 -22.95
N PHE A 5 -3.33 -0.28 -24.05
CA PHE A 5 -3.48 -1.74 -24.03
C PHE A 5 -2.59 -2.43 -25.06
N THR A 6 -2.32 -3.70 -24.81
CA THR A 6 -1.60 -4.60 -25.72
C THR A 6 -2.44 -5.85 -25.92
N ILE A 7 -2.48 -6.37 -27.15
CA ILE A 7 -3.13 -7.65 -27.45
C ILE A 7 -2.05 -8.67 -27.75
N LYS A 8 -2.07 -9.79 -27.02
CA LYS A 8 -1.14 -10.92 -27.23
C LYS A 8 -1.82 -12.23 -26.85
N ASP A 9 -1.63 -13.27 -27.66
CA ASP A 9 -2.08 -14.63 -27.37
C ASP A 9 -3.59 -14.72 -27.01
N GLY A 10 -4.42 -13.95 -27.71
CA GLY A 10 -5.87 -13.92 -27.47
C GLY A 10 -6.29 -13.23 -26.17
N ARG A 11 -5.41 -12.40 -25.59
CA ARG A 11 -5.66 -11.67 -24.35
C ARG A 11 -5.32 -10.19 -24.53
N VAL A 12 -6.22 -9.34 -24.04
CA VAL A 12 -6.05 -7.88 -23.99
C VAL A 12 -5.49 -7.54 -22.62
N SER A 13 -4.30 -6.96 -22.56
CA SER A 13 -3.67 -6.48 -21.33
C SER A 13 -3.69 -4.97 -21.29
N THR A 14 -4.33 -4.39 -20.28
CA THR A 14 -4.41 -2.93 -20.07
C THR A 14 -3.32 -2.49 -19.11
N LYS A 15 -2.55 -1.47 -19.47
CA LYS A 15 -1.58 -0.85 -18.56
C LYS A 15 -2.31 -0.16 -17.39
N PRO A 16 -1.62 0.12 -16.28
CA PRO A 16 -2.22 0.85 -15.17
C PRO A 16 -2.78 2.21 -15.60
N PHE A 17 -4.02 2.49 -15.20
CA PHE A 17 -4.67 3.78 -15.38
C PHE A 17 -5.47 4.16 -14.14
N ASP A 18 -5.65 5.47 -13.93
CA ASP A 18 -6.38 6.00 -12.78
C ASP A 18 -7.82 6.35 -13.16
N ILE A 19 -8.77 5.83 -12.38
CA ILE A 19 -10.18 6.17 -12.41
C ILE A 19 -10.48 7.03 -11.19
N LYS A 20 -10.94 8.26 -11.42
CA LYS A 20 -11.41 9.15 -10.33
C LYS A 20 -12.90 8.89 -10.08
N LEU A 21 -13.23 8.49 -8.86
CA LEU A 21 -14.59 8.21 -8.39
C LEU A 21 -14.88 9.13 -7.19
N GLY A 22 -15.29 10.37 -7.47
CA GLY A 22 -15.42 11.40 -6.43
C GLY A 22 -14.06 11.69 -5.77
N GLU A 23 -13.97 11.49 -4.45
CA GLU A 23 -12.73 11.66 -3.68
C GLU A 23 -11.78 10.44 -3.75
N TYR A 24 -12.23 9.32 -4.32
CA TYR A 24 -11.42 8.10 -4.43
C TYR A 24 -10.69 8.05 -5.76
N VAL A 25 -9.47 7.51 -5.73
CA VAL A 25 -8.70 7.22 -6.95
C VAL A 25 -8.45 5.72 -7.00
N LEU A 26 -9.04 5.05 -7.99
CA LEU A 26 -8.80 3.64 -8.29
C LEU A 26 -7.75 3.54 -9.39
N ASN A 27 -6.58 3.02 -9.07
CA ASN A 27 -5.61 2.58 -10.07
C ASN A 27 -5.97 1.16 -10.50
N LEU A 28 -6.27 0.93 -11.77
CA LEU A 28 -6.69 -0.37 -12.28
C LEU A 28 -5.72 -0.83 -13.38
N SER A 29 -5.37 -2.11 -13.34
CA SER A 29 -4.58 -2.77 -14.40
C SER A 29 -4.94 -4.23 -14.47
N GLY A 30 -4.71 -4.88 -15.61
CA GLY A 30 -5.04 -6.28 -15.75
C GLY A 30 -5.23 -6.73 -17.17
N SER A 31 -6.00 -7.81 -17.33
CA SER A 31 -6.19 -8.44 -18.62
C SER A 31 -7.54 -9.14 -18.75
N THR A 32 -8.07 -9.14 -19.96
CA THR A 32 -9.26 -9.88 -20.36
C THR A 32 -8.91 -10.83 -21.51
N GLY A 33 -9.26 -12.10 -21.39
CA GLY A 33 -9.16 -13.08 -22.47
C GLY A 33 -10.37 -13.05 -23.40
N ILE A 34 -10.19 -13.52 -24.63
CA ILE A 34 -11.31 -13.79 -25.57
C ILE A 34 -12.26 -14.85 -25.00
N ASP A 35 -11.75 -15.73 -24.14
CA ASP A 35 -12.52 -16.68 -23.34
C ASP A 35 -13.32 -16.03 -22.20
N GLN A 36 -13.34 -14.69 -22.17
CA GLN A 36 -14.00 -13.85 -21.17
C GLN A 36 -13.41 -13.96 -19.77
N THR A 37 -12.28 -14.66 -19.59
CA THR A 37 -11.58 -14.67 -18.31
C THR A 37 -11.02 -13.28 -18.04
N ILE A 38 -11.15 -12.83 -16.79
CA ILE A 38 -10.57 -11.56 -16.36
C ILE A 38 -9.57 -11.81 -15.24
N ASP A 39 -8.49 -11.05 -15.25
CA ASP A 39 -7.50 -10.99 -14.17
C ASP A 39 -7.01 -9.55 -14.05
N TYR A 40 -7.58 -8.83 -13.10
CA TYR A 40 -7.28 -7.43 -12.82
C TYR A 40 -6.86 -7.24 -11.37
N THR A 41 -6.01 -6.25 -11.19
CA THR A 41 -5.61 -5.72 -9.89
C THR A 41 -6.03 -4.26 -9.81
N GLY A 42 -6.67 -3.92 -8.69
CA GLY A 42 -7.10 -2.57 -8.38
C GLY A 42 -6.39 -2.06 -7.13
N LYS A 43 -6.05 -0.79 -7.08
CA LYS A 43 -5.59 -0.11 -5.86
C LYS A 43 -6.42 1.13 -5.65
N VAL A 44 -7.25 1.13 -4.62
CA VAL A 44 -8.07 2.28 -4.23
C VAL A 44 -7.29 3.11 -3.24
N LYS A 45 -7.01 4.38 -3.56
CA LYS A 45 -6.55 5.37 -2.59
C LYS A 45 -7.76 5.91 -1.84
N LEU A 46 -7.75 5.74 -0.52
CA LEU A 46 -8.82 6.23 0.35
C LEU A 46 -8.58 7.72 0.67
N PRO A 47 -9.62 8.57 0.63
CA PRO A 47 -9.49 9.95 1.02
C PRO A 47 -9.21 10.06 2.52
N ALA A 48 -8.41 11.06 2.89
CA ALA A 48 -8.04 11.32 4.29
C ALA A 48 -9.26 11.68 5.17
N SER A 49 -10.39 12.05 4.58
CA SER A 49 -11.66 12.25 5.27
C SER A 49 -12.22 10.96 5.89
N LEU A 50 -11.88 9.79 5.34
CA LEU A 50 -12.21 8.47 5.89
C LEU A 50 -11.17 7.97 6.90
N ALA A 51 -10.12 8.74 7.13
CA ALA A 51 -9.00 8.39 8.01
C ALA A 51 -9.36 8.50 9.51
N GLY A 52 -10.57 8.11 9.91
CA GLY A 52 -10.97 7.95 11.32
C GLY A 52 -10.34 6.69 11.93
N ASP A 53 -11.14 5.74 12.43
CA ASP A 53 -10.62 4.47 12.99
C ASP A 53 -9.78 3.64 12.01
N TYR A 54 -9.90 3.92 10.71
CA TYR A 54 -9.13 3.32 9.62
C TYR A 54 -8.00 4.23 9.09
N ALA A 55 -7.62 5.28 9.82
CA ALA A 55 -6.60 6.27 9.43
C ALA A 55 -5.30 5.72 8.84
N LYS A 56 -4.97 4.51 9.28
CA LYS A 56 -3.72 3.81 8.97
C LYS A 56 -3.78 3.07 7.63
N LEU A 57 -4.98 2.90 7.07
CA LEU A 57 -5.20 2.32 5.76
C LEU A 57 -5.30 3.44 4.74
N THR A 58 -4.21 3.67 4.01
CA THR A 58 -4.14 4.69 2.97
C THR A 58 -4.59 4.15 1.62
N THR A 59 -4.45 2.84 1.39
CA THR A 59 -4.91 2.18 0.16
C THR A 59 -5.57 0.84 0.43
N LEU A 60 -6.47 0.43 -0.46
CA LEU A 60 -7.03 -0.92 -0.50
C LEU A 60 -6.63 -1.58 -1.81
N ASP A 61 -5.92 -2.70 -1.71
CA ASP A 61 -5.54 -3.51 -2.85
C ASP A 61 -6.65 -4.54 -3.11
N LEU A 62 -7.06 -4.65 -4.37
CA LEU A 62 -8.16 -5.48 -4.86
C LEU A 62 -7.64 -6.43 -5.93
N LYS A 63 -8.18 -7.64 -5.95
CA LYS A 63 -8.00 -8.62 -7.03
C LYS A 63 -9.37 -8.97 -7.60
N ILE A 64 -9.47 -8.88 -8.92
CA ILE A 64 -10.70 -9.10 -9.68
C ILE A 64 -10.41 -10.22 -10.68
N GLY A 65 -10.95 -11.40 -10.41
CA GLY A 65 -10.78 -12.58 -11.26
C GLY A 65 -12.12 -13.12 -11.78
N GLY A 66 -12.11 -14.34 -12.31
CA GLY A 66 -13.31 -15.01 -12.81
C GLY A 66 -13.54 -14.72 -14.29
N SER A 67 -14.81 -14.59 -14.67
CA SER A 67 -15.20 -14.19 -16.03
C SER A 67 -15.85 -12.81 -16.01
N PHE A 68 -15.89 -12.15 -17.17
CA PHE A 68 -16.52 -10.84 -17.33
C PHE A 68 -18.00 -10.84 -16.90
N ASP A 69 -18.74 -11.93 -17.14
CA ASP A 69 -20.14 -12.09 -16.72
C ASP A 69 -20.32 -12.50 -15.24
N SER A 70 -19.24 -12.96 -14.59
CA SER A 70 -19.28 -13.43 -13.20
C SER A 70 -17.98 -13.08 -12.48
N PRO A 71 -17.71 -11.77 -12.31
CA PRO A 71 -16.48 -11.31 -11.70
C PRO A 71 -16.43 -11.70 -10.22
N LYS A 72 -15.27 -12.15 -9.78
CA LYS A 72 -14.97 -12.42 -8.37
C LYS A 72 -14.02 -11.36 -7.85
N VAL A 73 -14.51 -10.51 -6.96
CA VAL A 73 -13.72 -9.45 -6.34
C VAL A 73 -13.28 -9.90 -4.95
N SER A 74 -12.00 -9.73 -4.65
CA SER A 74 -11.40 -10.02 -3.35
C SER A 74 -10.50 -8.87 -2.91
N VAL A 75 -10.40 -8.67 -1.60
CA VAL A 75 -9.52 -7.67 -0.99
C VAL A 75 -8.25 -8.36 -0.52
N ASP A 76 -7.09 -7.75 -0.80
CA ASP A 76 -5.81 -8.27 -0.31
C ASP A 76 -5.62 -7.90 1.17
N THR A 77 -6.13 -8.78 2.04
CA THR A 77 -6.03 -8.64 3.49
C THR A 77 -4.58 -8.68 4.00
N LYS A 78 -3.65 -9.26 3.24
CA LYS A 78 -2.22 -9.26 3.58
C LYS A 78 -1.64 -7.86 3.40
N SER A 79 -1.95 -7.19 2.28
CA SER A 79 -1.57 -5.79 2.08
C SER A 79 -2.12 -4.89 3.18
N MET A 80 -3.39 -5.06 3.56
CA MET A 80 -3.99 -4.28 4.66
C MET A 80 -3.27 -4.49 5.98
N ALA A 81 -2.97 -5.74 6.35
CA ALA A 81 -2.24 -6.06 7.58
C ALA A 81 -0.83 -5.45 7.58
N ASN A 82 -0.12 -5.53 6.45
CA ASN A 82 1.22 -4.95 6.31
C ASN A 82 1.21 -3.43 6.46
N GLN A 83 0.21 -2.74 5.91
CA GLN A 83 0.06 -1.29 6.06
C GLN A 83 -0.25 -0.87 7.49
N ALA A 84 -1.12 -1.62 8.16
CA ALA A 84 -1.42 -1.39 9.58
C ALA A 84 -0.15 -1.54 10.45
N VAL A 85 0.68 -2.55 10.17
CA VAL A 85 1.96 -2.77 10.88
C VAL A 85 2.98 -1.68 10.58
N GLN A 86 3.17 -1.30 9.31
CA GLN A 86 4.11 -0.24 8.93
C GLN A 86 3.73 1.10 9.56
N THR A 87 2.45 1.46 9.55
CA THR A 87 1.99 2.72 10.16
C THR A 87 2.25 2.75 11.67
N VAL A 88 2.08 1.62 12.37
CA VAL A 88 2.41 1.53 13.81
C VAL A 88 3.92 1.64 14.04
N ALA A 89 4.73 1.04 13.17
CA ALA A 89 6.19 1.16 13.23
C ALA A 89 6.65 2.60 12.99
N ASP A 90 6.10 3.28 11.98
CA ASP A 90 6.41 4.68 11.67
C ASP A 90 5.97 5.64 12.79
N GLU A 91 4.81 5.42 13.40
CA GLU A 91 4.37 6.18 14.58
C GLU A 91 5.33 5.97 15.77
N ALA A 92 5.79 4.74 16.00
CA ALA A 92 6.74 4.43 17.06
C ALA A 92 8.11 5.07 16.80
N ILE A 93 8.60 5.01 15.56
CA ILE A 93 9.84 5.66 15.13
C ILE A 93 9.73 7.18 15.29
N GLY A 94 8.62 7.80 14.87
CA GLY A 94 8.40 9.23 15.00
C GLY A 94 8.37 9.68 16.46
N ARG A 95 7.74 8.90 17.36
CA ARG A 95 7.74 9.20 18.80
C ARG A 95 9.12 9.02 19.43
N ILE A 96 9.89 8.01 19.01
CA ILE A 96 11.27 7.82 19.47
C ILE A 96 12.17 8.95 18.96
N GLY A 97 12.04 9.35 17.69
CA GLY A 97 12.78 10.46 17.08
C GLY A 97 12.53 11.79 17.78
N LYS A 98 11.27 12.14 18.05
CA LYS A 98 10.91 13.32 18.86
C LYS A 98 11.50 13.28 20.26
N LYS A 99 11.41 12.13 20.93
CA LYS A 99 11.93 11.96 22.30
C LYS A 99 13.47 11.99 22.37
N LEU A 100 14.15 11.76 21.25
CA LEU A 100 15.60 11.85 21.10
C LEU A 100 16.07 13.21 20.54
N GLY A 101 15.16 14.18 20.34
CA GLY A 101 15.53 15.54 19.93
C GLY A 101 15.98 15.68 18.47
N LEU A 102 15.57 14.78 17.57
CA LEU A 102 15.92 14.85 16.14
C LEU A 102 15.16 15.95 15.36
N ASP A 103 14.40 16.79 16.03
CA ASP A 103 13.40 17.66 15.40
C ASP A 103 13.97 18.95 14.80
N SER A 104 15.24 19.30 15.02
CA SER A 104 15.82 20.52 14.45
C SER A 104 17.35 20.48 14.39
N ALA A 105 17.89 20.77 13.20
CA ALA A 105 19.30 21.04 12.86
C ALA A 105 20.27 19.86 12.74
N ALA A 106 20.44 19.33 11.52
CA ALA A 106 21.75 18.99 10.94
C ALA A 106 21.59 18.45 9.51
N THR A 107 21.49 19.36 8.55
CA THR A 107 21.54 19.11 7.10
C THR A 107 22.94 18.73 6.59
N ALA A 108 23.78 18.03 7.38
CA ALA A 108 25.20 17.86 7.05
C ALA A 108 25.79 16.44 7.20
N ASN A 109 25.06 15.42 7.69
CA ASN A 109 25.59 14.04 7.78
C ASN A 109 24.47 12.99 7.63
N LYS A 110 23.77 13.03 6.49
CA LYS A 110 22.46 12.38 6.27
C LYS A 110 22.51 10.85 6.17
N ASP A 111 23.65 10.25 5.82
CA ASP A 111 23.71 8.81 5.47
C ASP A 111 24.10 7.91 6.65
N SER A 112 25.14 8.25 7.42
CA SER A 112 25.62 7.39 8.52
C SER A 112 24.71 7.43 9.77
N LEU A 113 23.97 8.52 9.98
CA LEU A 113 23.04 8.64 11.12
C LEU A 113 21.71 7.93 10.87
N LYS A 114 21.20 7.97 9.62
CA LYS A 114 19.99 7.22 9.24
C LYS A 114 20.18 5.74 9.51
N GLN A 115 21.31 5.17 9.12
CA GLN A 115 21.59 3.74 9.31
C GLN A 115 21.57 3.32 10.79
N LYS A 116 22.23 4.08 11.69
CA LYS A 116 22.23 3.80 13.14
C LYS A 116 20.86 4.00 13.81
N VAL A 117 20.09 4.98 13.35
CA VAL A 117 18.74 5.25 13.87
C VAL A 117 17.77 4.17 13.39
N THR A 118 17.88 3.74 12.14
CA THR A 118 17.11 2.62 11.59
C THR A 118 17.45 1.33 12.32
N GLU A 119 18.74 0.98 12.51
CA GLU A 119 19.13 -0.24 13.25
C GLU A 119 18.58 -0.26 14.69
N LYS A 120 18.75 0.81 15.46
CA LYS A 120 18.24 0.88 16.85
C LYS A 120 16.72 0.88 16.93
N ALA A 121 16.04 1.49 15.95
CA ALA A 121 14.59 1.47 15.90
C ALA A 121 14.05 0.10 15.51
N THR A 122 14.68 -0.55 14.53
CA THR A 122 14.37 -1.92 14.11
C THR A 122 14.55 -2.90 15.27
N GLU A 123 15.64 -2.81 16.04
CA GLU A 123 15.83 -3.64 17.25
C GLU A 123 14.72 -3.45 18.28
N LYS A 124 14.33 -2.20 18.59
CA LYS A 124 13.24 -1.92 19.54
C LYS A 124 11.88 -2.37 19.04
N VAL A 125 11.61 -2.28 17.74
CA VAL A 125 10.37 -2.77 17.13
C VAL A 125 10.33 -4.30 17.18
N PHE A 126 11.43 -4.98 16.86
CA PHE A 126 11.52 -6.44 16.99
C PHE A 126 11.34 -6.91 18.44
N ASP A 127 11.89 -6.19 19.42
CA ASP A 127 11.73 -6.52 20.84
C ASP A 127 10.28 -6.27 21.32
N PHE A 128 9.65 -5.21 20.83
CA PHE A 128 8.24 -4.92 21.11
C PHE A 128 7.29 -5.96 20.50
N LEU A 129 7.56 -6.40 19.27
CA LEU A 129 6.79 -7.45 18.60
C LEU A 129 6.96 -8.81 19.30
N LYS A 130 8.19 -9.18 19.71
CA LYS A 130 8.44 -10.42 20.47
C LYS A 130 7.73 -10.44 21.82
N LYS A 131 7.61 -9.29 22.50
CA LYS A 131 6.88 -9.18 23.77
C LYS A 131 5.38 -9.33 23.65
N LYS A 132 4.78 -8.92 22.52
CA LYS A 132 3.33 -9.07 22.27
C LYS A 132 2.93 -10.45 21.73
N LEU A 133 3.90 -11.25 21.29
CA LEU A 133 3.69 -12.60 20.75
C LEU A 133 3.94 -13.71 21.79
N LYS A 134 4.25 -13.36 23.05
CA LYS A 134 4.21 -14.26 24.22
C LYS A 134 2.91 -14.03 24.97
#